data_AF-A0A3S4WJ41-F1
#
_entry.id   AF-A0A3S4WJ41-F1
#
_cell.length_a   1.000
_cell.length_b   1.000
_cell.length_c   1.000
_cell.angle_alpha   90.00
_cell.angle_beta   90.00
_cell.angle_gamma   90.00
#
_symmetry.space_group_name_H-M   'P 1'
#
loop_
_entity.id
_entity.type
_entity.pdbx_description
1 polymer ?
#
loop_
_entity_poly.entity_id
_entity_poly.type
_entity_poly.pdbx_seq_one_letter_code
_entity_poly.pdbx_strand_id
1 'polypeptide(L)' 'MRKILLQILCFSFIFMGIFIISRFLSLQSLSGENEGSFMVYLYGLGHDMRTFSAAFLPLFLCAILAQFSGLLKKWGGGG' A
#
# COMPACT_ATOMS: atom_id res chain seq x y z
N MET A 1 0.76 17.30 -11.14
CA MET A 1 0.98 16.44 -9.96
C MET A 1 -0.15 15.46 -9.66
N ARG A 2 -1.45 15.85 -9.72
CA ARG A 2 -2.58 14.92 -9.42
C ARG A 2 -2.57 13.59 -10.21
N LYS A 3 -2.15 13.61 -11.48
CA LYS A 3 -2.02 12.40 -12.32
C LYS A 3 -0.96 11.42 -11.78
N ILE A 4 0.21 11.93 -11.39
CA ILE A 4 1.30 11.16 -10.79
C ILE A 4 0.87 10.59 -9.44
N LEU A 5 0.13 11.36 -8.65
CA LEU A 5 -0.44 10.92 -7.38
C LEU A 5 -1.36 9.70 -7.54
N LEU A 6 -2.29 9.79 -8.49
CA LEU A 6 -3.23 8.72 -8.81
C LEU A 6 -2.49 7.47 -9.29
N GLN A 7 -1.44 7.66 -10.10
CA GLN A 7 -0.61 6.58 -10.61
C GLN A 7 0.15 5.85 -9.48
N ILE A 8 0.72 6.59 -8.53
CA ILE A 8 1.37 5.99 -7.35
C ILE A 8 0.35 5.19 -6.53
N LEU A 9 -0.85 5.75 -6.31
CA LEU A 9 -1.90 5.10 -5.54
C LEU A 9 -2.40 3.80 -6.23
N CYS A 10 -2.65 3.86 -7.54
CA CYS A 10 -3.01 2.69 -8.33
C CYS A 10 -1.89 1.64 -8.36
N PHE A 11 -0.64 2.06 -8.51
CA PHE A 11 0.50 1.14 -8.56
C PHE A 11 0.69 0.43 -7.21
N SER A 12 0.62 1.16 -6.09
CA SER A 12 0.68 0.57 -4.75
C SER A 12 -0.45 -0.43 -4.50
N PHE A 13 -1.68 -0.15 -4.96
CA PHE A 13 -2.81 -1.06 -4.83
C PHE A 13 -2.62 -2.36 -5.63
N ILE A 14 -2.23 -2.23 -6.90
CA ILE A 14 -1.97 -3.39 -7.78
C ILE A 14 -0.82 -4.23 -7.22
N PHE A 15 0.27 -3.57 -6.82
CA PHE A 15 1.43 -4.23 -6.25
C PHE A 15 1.06 -5.03 -4.99
N MET A 16 0.27 -4.44 -4.08
CA MET A 16 -0.18 -5.12 -2.86
C MET A 16 -1.05 -6.35 -3.19
N GLY A 17 -1.95 -6.24 -4.17
CA GLY A 17 -2.77 -7.37 -4.63
C GLY A 17 -1.93 -8.53 -5.17
N ILE A 18 -0.97 -8.22 -6.05
CA ILE A 18 -0.04 -9.23 -6.61
C ILE A 18 0.79 -9.88 -5.50
N PHE A 19 1.27 -9.08 -4.53
CA PHE A 19 2.05 -9.56 -3.41
C PHE A 19 1.29 -10.56 -2.54
N ILE A 20 0.03 -10.25 -2.19
CA ILE A 20 -0.84 -11.16 -1.43
C ILE A 20 -1.03 -12.48 -2.18
N ILE A 21 -1.33 -12.41 -3.48
CA ILE A 21 -1.55 -13.60 -4.31
C ILE A 21 -0.28 -14.45 -4.40
N SER A 22 0.88 -13.84 -4.65
CA SER A 22 2.16 -14.53 -4.74
C SER A 22 2.54 -15.22 -3.44
N ARG A 23 2.27 -14.57 -2.30
CA ARG A 23 2.51 -15.13 -0.97
C ARG A 23 1.53 -16.26 -0.64
N PHE A 24 0.26 -16.12 -1.02
CA PHE A 24 -0.74 -17.17 -0.88
C PHE A 24 -0.39 -18.43 -1.70
N LEU A 25 0.06 -18.25 -2.96
CA LEU A 25 0.54 -19.37 -3.78
C LEU A 25 1.74 -20.06 -3.15
N SER A 26 2.73 -19.29 -2.68
CA SER A 26 3.93 -19.84 -2.04
C SER A 26 3.60 -20.65 -0.78
N LEU A 27 2.62 -20.21 0.00
CA LEU A 27 2.14 -20.94 1.17
C LEU A 27 1.33 -22.18 0.82
N GLN A 28 0.52 -22.16 -0.23
CA GLN A 28 -0.11 -23.39 -0.74
C GLN A 28 0.93 -24.41 -1.20
N SER A 29 2.01 -23.98 -1.84
CA SER A 29 3.08 -24.89 -2.29
C SER A 29 3.92 -25.48 -1.15
N LEU A 30 3.92 -24.85 0.04
CA LEU A 30 4.69 -25.30 1.21
C LEU A 30 3.82 -25.99 2.28
N SER A 31 2.50 -25.78 2.27
CA SER A 31 1.56 -26.40 3.21
C SER A 31 1.28 -27.87 2.86
N GLY A 32 2.24 -28.75 3.16
CA GLY A 32 1.90 -30.10 3.56
C GLY A 32 1.32 -30.05 4.98
N GLU A 33 0.01 -30.25 5.12
CA GLU A 33 -0.73 -30.60 6.36
C GLU A 33 -0.14 -30.05 7.69
N ASN A 34 -0.10 -28.73 7.88
CA ASN A 34 0.31 -28.19 9.18
C ASN A 34 -0.56 -27.02 9.61
N GLU A 35 -1.31 -27.21 10.70
CA GLU A 35 -2.30 -26.27 11.26
C GLU A 35 -1.68 -24.92 11.69
N GLY A 36 -0.36 -24.86 11.89
CA GLY A 36 0.39 -23.63 12.19
C GLY A 36 0.66 -22.71 10.99
N SER A 37 0.44 -23.19 9.76
CA SER A 37 0.79 -22.47 8.52
C SER A 37 -0.01 -21.17 8.33
N PHE A 38 -1.27 -21.15 8.78
CA PHE A 38 -2.13 -19.98 8.65
C PHE A 38 -1.72 -18.81 9.56
N MET A 39 -1.25 -19.10 10.78
CA MET A 39 -0.74 -18.05 11.68
C MET A 39 0.57 -17.45 11.17
N VAL A 40 1.45 -18.29 10.61
CA VAL A 40 2.69 -17.82 9.97
C VAL A 40 2.39 -16.97 8.72
N TYR A 41 1.36 -17.35 7.95
CA TYR A 41 0.85 -16.53 6.85
C TYR A 41 0.40 -15.15 7.34
N LEU A 42 -0.49 -15.09 8.33
CA LEU A 42 -1.03 -13.83 8.86
C LEU A 42 0.05 -12.95 9.48
N TYR A 43 0.99 -13.53 10.22
CA TYR A 43 2.08 -12.79 10.83
C TYR A 43 3.02 -12.20 9.76
N GLY A 44 3.37 -13.00 8.76
CA GLY A 44 4.17 -12.56 7.62
C GLY A 44 3.46 -11.48 6.80
N LEU A 45 2.18 -11.67 6.50
CA LEU A 45 1.34 -10.70 5.81
C LEU A 45 1.28 -9.37 6.59
N GLY A 46 1.09 -9.44 7.92
CA GLY A 46 1.06 -8.25 8.78
C GLY A 46 2.39 -7.51 8.81
N HIS A 47 3.50 -8.25 8.84
CA HIS A 47 4.85 -7.68 8.77
C HIS A 47 5.11 -6.99 7.42
N ASP A 48 4.74 -7.62 6.31
CA ASP A 48 4.90 -7.06 4.98
C ASP A 48 4.00 -5.84 4.78
N MET A 49 2.74 -5.91 5.22
CA MET A 49 1.80 -4.78 5.20
C MET A 49 2.34 -3.57 5.99
N ARG A 50 2.97 -3.81 7.15
CA ARG A 50 3.61 -2.74 7.94
C ARG A 50 4.80 -2.15 7.19
N THR A 51 5.63 -2.97 6.57
CA THR A 51 6.82 -2.53 5.82
C THR A 51 6.43 -1.71 4.59
N PHE A 52 5.43 -2.18 3.83
CA PHE A 52 4.87 -1.43 2.71
C PHE A 52 4.18 -0.14 3.16
N SER A 53 3.41 -0.19 4.23
CA SER A 53 2.82 1.01 4.83
C SER A 53 3.91 2.03 5.15
N ALA A 54 4.98 1.64 5.83
CA ALA A 54 6.10 2.52 6.15
C ALA A 54 6.83 3.07 4.89
N ALA A 55 6.97 2.27 3.83
CA ALA A 55 7.60 2.69 2.58
C ALA A 55 6.73 3.70 1.78
N PHE A 56 5.41 3.52 1.79
CA PHE A 56 4.47 4.38 1.05
C PHE A 56 3.92 5.54 1.89
N LEU A 57 4.05 5.52 3.21
CA LEU A 57 3.58 6.58 4.12
C LEU A 57 4.14 7.97 3.75
N PRO A 58 5.44 8.14 3.43
CA PRO A 58 5.98 9.44 3.02
C PRO A 58 5.34 9.94 1.72
N LEU A 59 5.05 9.04 0.79
CA LEU A 59 4.39 9.36 -0.47
C LEU A 59 2.93 9.77 -0.25
N PHE A 60 2.21 9.08 0.64
CA PHE A 60 0.85 9.45 1.04
C PHE A 60 0.80 10.78 1.81
N LEU A 61 1.74 11.03 2.72
CA LEU A 61 1.85 12.31 3.42
C LEU A 61 2.14 13.45 2.44
N CYS A 62 3.07 13.25 1.52
CA CYS A 62 3.35 14.20 0.45
C CYS A 62 2.12 14.44 -0.43
N ALA A 63 1.34 13.38 -0.71
CA ALA A 63 0.10 13.46 -1.47
C ALA A 63 -0.96 14.33 -0.78
N ILE A 64 -1.16 14.11 0.52
CA ILE A 64 -2.12 14.84 1.34
C ILE A 64 -1.69 16.31 1.44
N LEU A 65 -0.41 16.59 1.73
CA LEU A 65 0.13 17.95 1.81
C LEU A 65 0.04 18.69 0.47
N ALA A 66 0.30 18.02 -0.65
CA ALA A 66 0.12 18.60 -1.98
C ALA A 66 -1.35 18.93 -2.30
N GLN A 67 -2.28 18.08 -1.86
CA GLN A 67 -3.71 18.34 -2.04
C GLN A 67 -4.21 19.47 -1.14
N PHE A 68 -3.75 19.53 0.11
CA PHE A 68 -4.07 20.62 1.06
C PHE A 68 -3.51 21.96 0.60
N SER A 69 -2.27 22.01 0.12
CA SER A 69 -1.67 23.24 -0.44
C SER A 69 -2.39 23.71 -1.72
N GLY A 70 -2.81 22.77 -2.58
CA GLY A 70 -3.64 23.08 -3.74
C GLY A 70 -5.04 23.59 -3.37
N LEU A 71 -5.66 23.04 -2.32
CA LEU A 71 -6.95 23.49 -1.77
C LEU A 71 -6.84 24.89 -1.15
N LEU A 72 -5.82 25.14 -0.33
CA LEU A 72 -5.54 26.44 0.28
C LEU A 72 -5.30 27.51 -0.79
N LYS A 73 -4.53 27.20 -1.84
CA LYS A 73 -4.33 28.13 -2.97
C LYS A 73 -5.62 28.42 -3.73
N LYS A 74 -6.51 27.43 -3.88
CA LYS A 74 -7.81 27.62 -4.53
C LYS A 74 -8.81 28.41 -3.67
N TRP A 75 -8.67 28.35 -2.34
CA TRP A 75 -9.54 29.02 -1.39
C TRP A 75 -9.06 30.44 -1.02
N GLY A 76 -7.74 30.69 -1.07
CA GLY A 76 -7.13 31.97 -0.71
C GLY A 76 -6.80 32.93 -1.88
N GLY A 77 -7.11 32.59 -3.13
CA GLY A 77 -6.72 33.42 -4.27
C GLY A 77 -7.39 33.04 -5.59
N GLY A 78 -8.65 33.41 -5.72
CA GLY A 78 -9.29 33.68 -7.01
C GLY A 78 -9.49 35.18 -7.15
N GLY A 79 -8.45 35.87 -7.64
CA GLY A 79 -8.45 37.26 -8.08
C GLY A 79 -7.70 37.33 -9.39
#